data_AF-A0A7C4IU60-F1
#
_entry.id   AF-A0A7C4IU60-F1
#
_cell.length_a   1.000
_cell.length_b   1.000
_cell.length_c   1.000
_cell.angle_alpha   90.00
_cell.angle_beta   90.00
_cell.angle_gamma   90.00
#
_symmetry.space_group_name_H-M   'P 1'
#
loop_
_entity.id
_entity.type
_entity.pdbx_description
1 polymer ?
#
loop_
_entity_poly.entity_id
_entity_poly.type
_entity_poly.pdbx_seq_one_letter_code
_entity_poly.pdbx_strand_id
1 'polypeptide(L)'
;QDHSAKFRAFQSDEEARELWSYHAVAAVIRGHSLLRSRPEVDAQRVGITGISWGGYLTCIVAGLDDRFRAAVPVYGCGFLHENSTWLGEFGKLGPEQTARWAAFYDPSRYLPQVRCPIFFLNGTNDFAYPLDSYKKSVAAVPGQKLVRIEVNMPHNHQHGWAPKEIGWFVDSVLLGGVPLPKLGPIETAGEAVRAAVESKVRVVSGQLHYTSDSGPWQKRKWQSVAAAVSHGRVEAPLPAARPLVYFLSVADERGATVSTLPAELPQPPQAKEANKMTENLISAIDLALAKRWDESHSIVQRYEDDATASWIHAVLHKIEGDMGNSRYWYRRAGKMEFVDREPYAELRDIRKQLAGE
;
A
#
# COMPACT_ATOMS: atom_id res chain seq x y z
N GLN A 1 14.12 -11.29 -22.94
CA GLN A 1 14.00 -9.82 -23.09
C GLN A 1 14.93 -9.20 -22.08
N ASP A 2 15.90 -8.41 -22.53
CA ASP A 2 16.92 -7.80 -21.67
C ASP A 2 16.36 -6.59 -20.89
N HIS A 3 17.14 -6.09 -19.93
CA HIS A 3 16.76 -4.91 -19.14
C HIS A 3 16.78 -3.64 -19.99
N SER A 4 17.72 -3.50 -20.93
CA SER A 4 17.85 -2.30 -21.78
C SER A 4 16.62 -2.02 -22.65
N ALA A 5 15.93 -3.06 -23.10
CA ALA A 5 14.70 -2.91 -23.88
C ALA A 5 13.51 -2.40 -23.05
N LYS A 6 13.56 -2.59 -21.72
CA LYS A 6 12.51 -2.21 -20.77
C LYS A 6 12.80 -0.89 -20.09
N PHE A 7 14.06 -0.65 -19.74
CA PHE A 7 14.55 0.48 -18.98
C PHE A 7 15.61 1.22 -19.80
N ARG A 8 15.16 2.15 -20.63
CA ARG A 8 16.05 3.10 -21.33
C ARG A 8 15.48 4.50 -21.25
N ALA A 9 16.36 5.49 -21.31
CA ALA A 9 15.96 6.87 -21.49
C ALA A 9 15.35 7.08 -22.88
N PHE A 10 14.41 8.02 -22.97
CA PHE A 10 13.76 8.45 -24.21
C PHE A 10 13.36 9.91 -24.07
N GLN A 11 13.58 10.69 -25.12
CA GLN A 11 13.41 12.14 -25.15
C GLN A 11 12.11 12.57 -25.85
N SER A 12 11.60 11.74 -26.76
CA SER A 12 10.37 12.02 -27.51
C SER A 12 9.32 10.92 -27.30
N ASP A 13 8.07 11.23 -27.66
CA ASP A 13 6.99 10.23 -27.67
C ASP A 13 7.21 9.18 -28.76
N GLU A 14 7.93 9.52 -29.84
CA GLU A 14 8.31 8.60 -30.90
C GLU A 14 9.31 7.56 -30.38
N GLU A 15 10.36 7.99 -29.67
CA GLU A 15 11.30 7.08 -29.02
C GLU A 15 10.64 6.23 -27.93
N ALA A 16 9.60 6.77 -27.29
CA ALA A 16 8.79 6.04 -26.32
C ALA A 16 8.14 4.81 -27.00
N ARG A 17 7.58 4.97 -28.20
CA ARG A 17 6.89 3.89 -28.93
C ARG A 17 7.80 2.73 -29.34
N GLU A 18 9.11 2.94 -29.32
CA GLU A 18 10.11 1.91 -29.62
C GLU A 18 10.48 1.05 -28.39
N LEU A 19 10.00 1.39 -27.18
CA LEU A 19 10.26 0.57 -25.99
C LEU A 19 9.43 -0.73 -26.01
N TRP A 20 9.99 -1.78 -25.42
CA TRP A 20 9.33 -3.07 -25.29
C TRP A 20 7.93 -2.95 -24.67
N SER A 21 7.77 -2.12 -23.63
CA SER A 21 6.50 -1.92 -22.94
C SER A 21 5.39 -1.45 -23.89
N TYR A 22 5.69 -0.53 -24.81
CA TYR A 22 4.73 -0.04 -25.79
C TYR A 22 4.28 -1.19 -26.73
N HIS A 23 5.25 -1.88 -27.33
CA HIS A 23 4.95 -2.98 -28.25
C HIS A 23 4.24 -4.15 -27.56
N ALA A 24 4.60 -4.48 -26.33
CA ALA A 24 3.98 -5.55 -25.57
C ALA A 24 2.51 -5.22 -25.23
N VAL A 25 2.23 -4.00 -24.77
CA VAL A 25 0.87 -3.51 -24.53
C VAL A 25 0.06 -3.53 -25.83
N ALA A 26 0.62 -2.99 -26.93
CA ALA A 26 -0.04 -2.99 -28.23
C ALA A 26 -0.33 -4.41 -28.72
N ALA A 27 0.63 -5.33 -28.60
CA ALA A 27 0.48 -6.72 -29.00
C ALA A 27 -0.64 -7.43 -28.21
N VAL A 28 -0.77 -7.18 -26.91
CA VAL A 28 -1.87 -7.73 -26.10
C VAL A 28 -3.22 -7.21 -26.58
N ILE A 29 -3.37 -5.90 -26.82
CA ILE A 29 -4.64 -5.30 -27.29
C ILE A 29 -5.00 -5.78 -28.71
N ARG A 30 -4.00 -5.95 -29.58
CA ARG A 30 -4.18 -6.50 -30.93
C ARG A 30 -4.54 -8.00 -30.89
N GLY A 31 -3.87 -8.77 -30.03
CA GLY A 31 -4.19 -10.16 -29.76
C GLY A 31 -5.61 -10.34 -29.22
N HIS A 32 -6.04 -9.45 -28.32
CA HIS A 32 -7.42 -9.41 -27.85
C HIS A 32 -8.42 -9.14 -28.97
N SER A 33 -8.10 -8.20 -29.88
CA SER A 33 -8.94 -7.90 -31.04
C SER A 33 -9.03 -9.09 -32.01
N LEU A 34 -7.91 -9.79 -32.23
CA LEU A 34 -7.87 -11.01 -33.04
C LEU A 34 -8.70 -12.12 -32.40
N LEU A 35 -8.53 -12.36 -31.09
CA LEU A 35 -9.29 -13.37 -30.35
C LEU A 35 -10.80 -13.10 -30.44
N ARG A 36 -11.25 -11.87 -30.21
CA ARG A 36 -12.66 -11.46 -30.31
C ARG A 36 -13.23 -11.51 -31.72
N SER A 37 -12.40 -11.57 -32.76
CA SER A 37 -12.84 -11.71 -34.15
C SER A 37 -13.19 -13.15 -34.54
N ARG A 38 -12.85 -14.11 -33.68
CA ARG A 38 -13.09 -15.52 -33.95
C ARG A 38 -14.56 -15.90 -33.70
N PRO A 39 -15.25 -16.56 -34.64
CA PRO A 39 -16.65 -16.95 -34.46
C PRO A 39 -16.86 -17.94 -33.30
N GLU A 40 -15.83 -18.69 -32.92
CA GLU A 40 -15.82 -19.59 -31.77
C GLU A 40 -15.64 -18.87 -30.41
N VAL A 41 -15.39 -17.55 -30.41
CA VAL A 41 -15.18 -16.76 -29.18
C VAL A 41 -16.36 -15.82 -28.94
N ASP A 42 -16.91 -15.86 -27.74
CA ASP A 42 -17.85 -14.84 -27.29
C ASP A 42 -17.09 -13.54 -26.97
N ALA A 43 -17.17 -12.59 -27.89
CA ALA A 43 -16.50 -11.30 -27.79
C ALA A 43 -16.95 -10.43 -26.60
N GLN A 44 -18.03 -10.80 -25.90
CA GLN A 44 -18.51 -10.12 -24.69
C GLN A 44 -18.06 -10.80 -23.39
N ARG A 45 -17.41 -11.98 -23.46
CA ARG A 45 -16.96 -12.76 -22.30
C ARG A 45 -15.47 -13.10 -22.40
N VAL A 46 -14.63 -12.08 -22.47
CA VAL A 46 -13.17 -12.25 -22.50
C VAL A 46 -12.53 -11.63 -21.25
N GLY A 47 -11.73 -12.44 -20.55
CA GLY A 47 -10.86 -11.98 -19.46
C GLY A 47 -9.38 -12.03 -19.83
N ILE A 48 -8.53 -11.49 -18.97
CA ILE A 48 -7.08 -11.51 -19.14
C ILE A 48 -6.37 -11.91 -17.85
N THR A 49 -5.30 -12.70 -17.99
CA THR A 49 -4.38 -13.00 -16.91
C THR A 49 -2.95 -13.02 -17.43
N GLY A 50 -1.99 -12.82 -16.54
CA GLY A 50 -0.57 -12.90 -16.86
C GLY A 50 0.27 -12.99 -15.60
N ILE A 51 1.45 -13.61 -15.74
CA ILE A 51 2.36 -13.91 -14.64
C ILE A 51 3.60 -13.02 -14.73
N SER A 52 4.02 -12.43 -13.60
CA SER A 52 5.23 -11.59 -13.50
C SER A 52 5.14 -10.38 -14.45
N TRP A 53 6.03 -10.23 -15.43
CA TRP A 53 5.89 -9.23 -16.49
C TRP A 53 4.56 -9.34 -17.27
N GLY A 54 3.97 -10.52 -17.38
CA GLY A 54 2.61 -10.69 -17.89
C GLY A 54 1.55 -10.10 -16.96
N GLY A 55 1.76 -10.17 -15.64
CA GLY A 55 0.90 -9.53 -14.64
C GLY A 55 1.02 -8.01 -14.69
N TYR A 56 2.25 -7.50 -14.86
CA TYR A 56 2.52 -6.08 -15.13
C TYR A 56 1.75 -5.60 -16.37
N LEU A 57 1.83 -6.34 -17.48
CA LEU A 57 1.09 -6.00 -18.69
C LEU A 57 -0.42 -6.10 -18.47
N THR A 58 -0.88 -7.11 -17.73
CA THR A 58 -2.30 -7.27 -17.36
C THR A 58 -2.84 -6.04 -16.62
N CYS A 59 -2.09 -5.48 -15.67
CA CYS A 59 -2.47 -4.26 -14.96
C CYS A 59 -2.61 -3.06 -15.92
N ILE A 60 -1.70 -2.91 -16.89
CA ILE A 60 -1.73 -1.80 -17.85
C ILE A 60 -2.92 -1.94 -18.80
N VAL A 61 -3.03 -3.10 -19.46
CA VAL A 61 -4.05 -3.31 -20.50
C VAL A 61 -5.46 -3.36 -19.95
N ALA A 62 -5.66 -3.80 -18.69
CA ALA A 62 -6.96 -3.74 -18.03
C ALA A 62 -7.45 -2.29 -17.83
N GLY A 63 -6.52 -1.31 -17.74
CA GLY A 63 -6.84 0.11 -17.70
C GLY A 63 -7.02 0.76 -19.07
N LEU A 64 -6.42 0.17 -20.12
CA LEU A 64 -6.45 0.72 -21.48
C LEU A 64 -7.57 0.14 -22.36
N ASP A 65 -7.90 -1.14 -22.20
CA ASP A 65 -8.83 -1.87 -23.05
C ASP A 65 -10.08 -2.27 -22.26
N ASP A 66 -11.10 -1.42 -22.32
CA ASP A 66 -12.38 -1.58 -21.61
C ASP A 66 -13.25 -2.75 -22.11
N ARG A 67 -12.80 -3.47 -23.14
CA ARG A 67 -13.48 -4.66 -23.67
C ARG A 67 -13.22 -5.90 -22.82
N PHE A 68 -12.17 -5.91 -22.00
CA PHE A 68 -11.95 -6.98 -21.03
C PHE A 68 -13.03 -6.93 -19.94
N ARG A 69 -13.53 -8.11 -19.57
CA ARG A 69 -14.59 -8.25 -18.56
C ARG A 69 -14.09 -8.74 -17.20
N ALA A 70 -12.88 -9.27 -17.14
CA ALA A 70 -12.20 -9.63 -15.90
C ALA A 70 -10.68 -9.55 -16.10
N ALA A 71 -9.92 -9.20 -15.05
CA ALA A 71 -8.46 -9.18 -15.09
C ALA A 71 -7.87 -9.90 -13.89
N VAL A 72 -6.78 -10.65 -14.10
CA VAL A 72 -6.09 -11.40 -13.03
C VAL A 72 -4.57 -11.26 -13.16
N PRO A 73 -3.97 -10.16 -12.67
CA PRO A 73 -2.52 -10.04 -12.60
C PRO A 73 -1.95 -10.95 -11.51
N VAL A 74 -0.98 -11.79 -11.88
CA VAL A 74 -0.24 -12.65 -10.95
C VAL A 74 1.16 -12.09 -10.76
N TYR A 75 1.54 -11.83 -9.51
CA TYR A 75 2.72 -11.10 -9.02
C TYR A 75 2.75 -9.62 -9.44
N GLY A 76 2.54 -9.33 -10.73
CA GLY A 76 2.77 -8.03 -11.33
C GLY A 76 1.93 -6.89 -10.76
N CYS A 77 2.59 -5.76 -10.49
CA CYS A 77 2.00 -4.52 -9.99
C CYS A 77 2.72 -3.28 -10.54
N GLY A 78 2.24 -2.09 -10.19
CA GLY A 78 2.88 -0.79 -10.48
C GLY A 78 3.72 -0.28 -9.31
N PHE A 79 4.05 1.02 -9.33
CA PHE A 79 4.93 1.70 -8.38
C PHE A 79 6.35 1.09 -8.37
N LEU A 80 6.82 0.58 -9.52
CA LEU A 80 8.09 -0.15 -9.60
C LEU A 80 9.30 0.73 -9.31
N HIS A 81 9.19 2.02 -9.60
CA HIS A 81 10.21 3.01 -9.35
C HIS A 81 10.33 3.38 -7.85
N GLU A 82 9.31 3.10 -7.05
CA GLU A 82 9.33 3.36 -5.60
C GLU A 82 9.91 2.16 -4.84
N ASN A 83 9.48 0.94 -5.17
CA ASN A 83 10.10 -0.28 -4.66
C ASN A 83 9.90 -1.48 -5.61
N SER A 84 10.99 -2.06 -6.09
CA SER A 84 11.01 -3.28 -6.88
C SER A 84 12.42 -3.86 -6.99
N THR A 85 12.56 -5.03 -7.61
CA THR A 85 13.90 -5.54 -7.95
C THR A 85 14.66 -4.67 -8.97
N TRP A 86 14.00 -3.71 -9.62
CA TRP A 86 14.56 -2.88 -10.70
C TRP A 86 15.00 -1.48 -10.23
N LEU A 87 15.04 -1.21 -8.92
CA LEU A 87 15.52 0.08 -8.38
C LEU A 87 16.91 0.46 -8.92
N GLY A 88 17.79 -0.52 -9.15
CA GLY A 88 19.10 -0.28 -9.76
C GLY A 88 19.02 0.22 -11.21
N GLU A 89 18.01 -0.17 -11.99
CA GLU A 89 17.81 0.34 -13.35
C GLU A 89 17.22 1.75 -13.33
N PHE A 90 16.27 2.03 -12.43
CA PHE A 90 15.75 3.40 -12.22
C PHE A 90 16.84 4.35 -11.72
N GLY A 91 17.75 3.88 -10.86
CA GLY A 91 18.92 4.64 -10.43
C GLY A 91 19.83 5.06 -11.60
N LYS A 92 20.02 4.20 -12.60
CA LYS A 92 20.79 4.52 -13.82
C LYS A 92 20.08 5.51 -14.74
N LEU A 93 18.74 5.46 -14.80
CA LEU A 93 17.93 6.42 -15.57
C LEU A 93 18.01 7.83 -14.96
N GLY A 94 18.16 7.92 -13.64
CA GLY A 94 18.04 9.18 -12.92
C GLY A 94 16.58 9.59 -12.71
N PRO A 95 16.33 10.60 -11.86
CA PRO A 95 14.99 10.94 -11.39
C PRO A 95 14.05 11.40 -12.51
N GLU A 96 14.53 12.23 -13.45
CA GLU A 96 13.72 12.77 -14.55
C GLU A 96 13.24 11.67 -15.50
N GLN A 97 14.16 10.84 -16.00
CA GLN A 97 13.81 9.74 -16.88
C GLN A 97 13.02 8.65 -16.16
N THR A 98 13.21 8.45 -14.86
CA THR A 98 12.39 7.56 -14.05
C THR A 98 10.95 8.05 -13.97
N ALA A 99 10.73 9.34 -13.68
CA ALA A 99 9.39 9.93 -13.66
C ALA A 99 8.73 9.84 -15.06
N ARG A 100 9.49 10.13 -16.12
CA ARG A 100 9.03 10.00 -17.51
C ARG A 100 8.66 8.56 -17.85
N TRP A 101 9.49 7.58 -17.48
CA TRP A 101 9.20 6.16 -17.66
C TRP A 101 7.92 5.76 -16.90
N ALA A 102 7.78 6.20 -15.65
CA ALA A 102 6.62 5.88 -14.84
C ALA A 102 5.32 6.42 -15.46
N ALA A 103 5.36 7.63 -16.02
CA ALA A 103 4.23 8.25 -16.70
C ALA A 103 3.77 7.51 -17.97
N PHE A 104 4.67 6.75 -18.63
CA PHE A 104 4.38 6.03 -19.87
C PHE A 104 4.17 4.53 -19.70
N TYR A 105 4.78 3.91 -18.68
CA TYR A 105 4.86 2.46 -18.63
C TYR A 105 4.50 1.86 -17.29
N ASP A 106 4.54 2.61 -16.20
CA ASP A 106 4.24 2.02 -14.90
C ASP A 106 2.72 1.75 -14.75
N PRO A 107 2.31 0.56 -14.28
CA PRO A 107 0.91 0.23 -14.08
C PRO A 107 0.16 1.19 -13.16
N SER A 108 0.83 1.89 -12.24
CA SER A 108 0.22 2.92 -11.37
C SER A 108 -0.47 4.03 -12.18
N ARG A 109 -0.01 4.28 -13.42
CA ARG A 109 -0.66 5.24 -14.32
C ARG A 109 -2.01 4.75 -14.81
N TYR A 110 -2.14 3.44 -15.04
CA TYR A 110 -3.24 2.81 -15.77
C TYR A 110 -4.30 2.15 -14.88
N LEU A 111 -3.89 1.64 -13.71
CA LEU A 111 -4.76 1.01 -12.74
C LEU A 111 -5.98 1.87 -12.33
N PRO A 112 -5.89 3.21 -12.22
CA PRO A 112 -7.06 4.04 -11.94
C PRO A 112 -8.13 4.05 -13.04
N GLN A 113 -7.82 3.56 -14.25
CA GLN A 113 -8.77 3.47 -15.37
C GLN A 113 -9.41 2.09 -15.53
N VAL A 114 -9.05 1.10 -14.70
CA VAL A 114 -9.61 -0.24 -14.75
C VAL A 114 -11.11 -0.22 -14.47
N ARG A 115 -11.90 -0.80 -15.39
CA ARG A 115 -13.39 -0.84 -15.29
C ARG A 115 -13.95 -2.23 -14.97
N CYS A 116 -13.21 -3.28 -15.30
CA CYS A 116 -13.61 -4.66 -15.00
C CYS A 116 -13.24 -5.06 -13.56
N PRO A 117 -13.91 -6.07 -12.97
CA PRO A 117 -13.42 -6.73 -11.77
C PRO A 117 -11.99 -7.25 -11.94
N ILE A 118 -11.15 -7.05 -10.93
CA ILE A 118 -9.75 -7.50 -10.93
C ILE A 118 -9.42 -8.38 -9.72
N PHE A 119 -8.65 -9.44 -9.93
CA PHE A 119 -8.19 -10.33 -8.86
C PHE A 119 -6.67 -10.40 -8.83
N PHE A 120 -6.09 -9.90 -7.74
CA PHE A 120 -4.67 -9.76 -7.54
C PHE A 120 -4.11 -10.97 -6.77
N LEU A 121 -3.13 -11.69 -7.35
CA LEU A 121 -2.44 -12.80 -6.68
C LEU A 121 -0.94 -12.50 -6.48
N ASN A 122 -0.41 -12.70 -5.27
CA ASN A 122 1.02 -12.51 -4.99
C ASN A 122 1.50 -13.33 -3.79
N GLY A 123 2.82 -13.42 -3.61
CA GLY A 123 3.46 -14.03 -2.46
C GLY A 123 3.95 -13.00 -1.44
N THR A 124 4.02 -13.39 -0.17
CA THR A 124 4.64 -12.53 0.85
C THR A 124 6.14 -12.31 0.64
N ASN A 125 6.78 -13.22 -0.10
CA ASN A 125 8.21 -13.26 -0.37
C ASN A 125 8.57 -12.85 -1.82
N ASP A 126 7.64 -12.23 -2.54
CA ASP A 126 7.90 -11.82 -3.92
C ASP A 126 9.03 -10.78 -3.97
N PHE A 127 10.12 -11.13 -4.65
CA PHE A 127 11.30 -10.27 -4.75
C PHE A 127 11.18 -9.22 -5.85
N ALA A 128 10.35 -9.49 -6.87
CA ALA A 128 10.22 -8.64 -8.06
C ALA A 128 9.17 -7.55 -7.85
N TYR A 129 8.06 -7.91 -7.20
CA TYR A 129 6.89 -7.08 -6.92
C TYR A 129 6.57 -7.09 -5.42
N PRO A 130 7.34 -6.35 -4.60
CA PRO A 130 7.19 -6.35 -3.15
C PRO A 130 5.83 -5.80 -2.69
N LEU A 131 5.41 -6.19 -1.48
CA LEU A 131 4.05 -5.97 -1.02
C LEU A 131 3.65 -4.49 -0.80
N ASP A 132 4.60 -3.57 -0.67
CA ASP A 132 4.32 -2.13 -0.56
C ASP A 132 3.84 -1.53 -1.90
N SER A 133 4.59 -1.76 -2.98
CA SER A 133 4.19 -1.40 -4.35
C SER A 133 2.92 -2.13 -4.78
N TYR A 134 2.79 -3.38 -4.36
CA TYR A 134 1.59 -4.18 -4.59
C TYR A 134 0.36 -3.59 -3.89
N LYS A 135 0.45 -3.24 -2.60
CA LYS A 135 -0.62 -2.57 -1.84
C LYS A 135 -1.08 -1.28 -2.52
N LYS A 136 -0.14 -0.43 -2.95
CA LYS A 136 -0.45 0.82 -3.67
C LYS A 136 -1.19 0.55 -4.99
N SER A 137 -0.77 -0.48 -5.71
CA SER A 137 -1.41 -0.90 -6.97
C SER A 137 -2.85 -1.37 -6.77
N VAL A 138 -3.09 -2.21 -5.76
CA VAL A 138 -4.46 -2.65 -5.42
C VAL A 138 -5.32 -1.47 -5.00
N ALA A 139 -4.78 -0.52 -4.22
CA ALA A 139 -5.49 0.68 -3.79
C ALA A 139 -5.85 1.63 -4.95
N ALA A 140 -5.02 1.69 -6.00
CA ALA A 140 -5.24 2.54 -7.16
C ALA A 140 -6.44 2.12 -8.03
N VAL A 141 -6.93 0.88 -7.91
CA VAL A 141 -8.09 0.41 -8.67
C VAL A 141 -9.40 0.90 -8.02
N PRO A 142 -10.26 1.66 -8.74
CA PRO A 142 -11.47 2.23 -8.15
C PRO A 142 -12.59 1.19 -7.96
N GLY A 143 -12.63 0.18 -8.83
CA GLY A 143 -13.73 -0.79 -8.91
C GLY A 143 -13.58 -2.02 -8.00
N GLN A 144 -14.34 -3.07 -8.36
CA GLN A 144 -14.34 -4.35 -7.67
C GLN A 144 -12.96 -5.00 -7.77
N LYS A 145 -12.40 -5.35 -6.61
CA LYS A 145 -11.08 -5.96 -6.50
C LYS A 145 -11.08 -7.04 -5.43
N LEU A 146 -10.34 -8.10 -5.70
CA LEU A 146 -10.02 -9.17 -4.76
C LEU A 146 -8.51 -9.34 -4.65
N VAL A 147 -8.05 -9.88 -3.54
CA VAL A 147 -6.63 -10.14 -3.29
C VAL A 147 -6.46 -11.55 -2.72
N ARG A 148 -5.40 -12.22 -3.14
CA ARG A 148 -4.88 -13.45 -2.53
C ARG A 148 -3.38 -13.28 -2.34
N ILE A 149 -2.95 -13.15 -1.09
CA ILE A 149 -1.55 -13.17 -0.70
C ILE A 149 -1.27 -14.52 -0.05
N GLU A 150 -0.37 -15.28 -0.64
CA GLU A 150 0.04 -16.57 -0.12
C GLU A 150 1.41 -16.46 0.57
N VAL A 151 1.50 -16.97 1.80
CA VAL A 151 2.74 -16.95 2.57
C VAL A 151 3.79 -17.81 1.87
N ASN A 152 4.93 -17.21 1.56
CA ASN A 152 6.07 -17.85 0.91
C ASN A 152 5.79 -18.44 -0.49
N MET A 153 4.80 -17.93 -1.22
CA MET A 153 4.53 -18.34 -2.60
C MET A 153 5.75 -18.08 -3.51
N PRO A 154 6.37 -19.12 -4.09
CA PRO A 154 7.52 -18.96 -4.98
C PRO A 154 7.16 -18.13 -6.22
N HIS A 155 8.08 -17.28 -6.68
CA HIS A 155 7.92 -16.50 -7.91
C HIS A 155 8.31 -17.34 -9.13
N ASN A 156 7.37 -18.11 -9.70
CA ASN A 156 7.57 -18.85 -10.94
C ASN A 156 6.23 -19.17 -11.64
N HIS A 157 6.31 -19.67 -12.87
CA HIS A 157 5.11 -19.99 -13.66
C HIS A 157 4.25 -21.07 -13.01
N GLN A 158 4.87 -22.15 -12.50
CA GLN A 158 4.15 -23.27 -11.91
C GLN A 158 3.25 -22.82 -10.75
N HIS A 159 3.78 -22.00 -9.86
CA HIS A 159 3.03 -21.48 -8.72
C HIS A 159 2.10 -20.34 -9.14
N GLY A 160 2.48 -19.56 -10.15
CA GLY A 160 1.64 -18.46 -10.66
C GLY A 160 0.34 -18.92 -11.32
N TRP A 161 0.31 -20.08 -11.98
CA TRP A 161 -0.92 -20.61 -12.59
C TRP A 161 -1.66 -21.66 -11.75
N ALA A 162 -1.05 -22.15 -10.66
CA ALA A 162 -1.63 -23.22 -9.84
C ALA A 162 -2.94 -22.84 -9.12
N PRO A 163 -3.14 -21.59 -8.65
CA PRO A 163 -4.34 -21.20 -7.93
C PRO A 163 -5.61 -21.36 -8.79
N LYS A 164 -6.49 -22.28 -8.37
CA LYS A 164 -7.77 -22.54 -9.04
C LYS A 164 -8.72 -21.35 -8.96
N GLU A 165 -8.51 -20.47 -7.98
CA GLU A 165 -9.22 -19.22 -7.77
C GLU A 165 -9.15 -18.30 -8.99
N ILE A 166 -8.10 -18.39 -9.82
CA ILE A 166 -8.01 -17.65 -11.09
C ILE A 166 -9.19 -18.00 -11.99
N GLY A 167 -9.41 -19.31 -12.22
CA GLY A 167 -10.52 -19.81 -13.03
C GLY A 167 -11.88 -19.51 -12.40
N TRP A 168 -12.03 -19.79 -11.10
CA TRP A 168 -13.30 -19.54 -10.41
C TRP A 168 -13.70 -18.07 -10.36
N PHE A 169 -12.73 -17.16 -10.20
CA PHE A 169 -12.97 -15.73 -10.30
C PHE A 169 -13.50 -15.37 -11.69
N VAL A 170 -12.80 -15.78 -12.74
CA VAL A 170 -13.19 -15.51 -14.14
C VAL A 170 -14.57 -16.11 -14.44
N ASP A 171 -14.82 -17.36 -14.05
CA ASP A 171 -16.13 -18.02 -14.24
C ASP A 171 -17.25 -17.30 -13.48
N SER A 172 -16.98 -16.79 -12.29
CA SER A 172 -17.99 -16.04 -11.53
C SER A 172 -18.39 -14.73 -12.20
N VAL A 173 -17.46 -14.08 -12.90
CA VAL A 173 -17.70 -12.81 -13.61
C VAL A 173 -18.29 -13.05 -15.00
N LEU A 174 -17.78 -14.04 -15.74
CA LEU A 174 -18.13 -14.25 -17.15
C LEU A 174 -19.25 -15.26 -17.36
N LEU A 175 -19.39 -16.24 -16.47
CA LEU A 175 -20.30 -17.38 -16.63
C LEU A 175 -21.36 -17.45 -15.52
N GLY A 176 -21.38 -16.49 -14.58
CA GLY A 176 -22.31 -16.50 -13.45
C GLY A 176 -22.03 -17.59 -12.42
N GLY A 177 -20.80 -18.12 -12.40
CA GLY A 177 -20.35 -19.12 -11.42
C GLY A 177 -20.36 -18.59 -9.97
N VAL A 178 -20.12 -19.49 -9.03
CA VAL A 178 -20.08 -19.14 -7.60
C VAL A 178 -18.86 -18.22 -7.32
N PRO A 179 -19.07 -16.99 -6.84
CA PRO A 179 -17.99 -16.04 -6.60
C PRO A 179 -17.06 -16.51 -5.47
N LEU A 180 -15.82 -16.02 -5.49
CA LEU A 180 -14.90 -16.16 -4.36
C LEU A 180 -15.46 -15.40 -3.13
N PRO A 181 -15.08 -15.81 -1.90
CA PRO A 181 -15.36 -15.00 -0.72
C PRO A 181 -14.78 -13.59 -0.86
N LYS A 182 -15.35 -12.62 -0.16
CA LYS A 182 -14.84 -11.25 -0.06
C LYS A 182 -14.53 -10.93 1.40
N LEU A 183 -13.39 -10.28 1.62
CA LEU A 183 -13.02 -9.72 2.91
C LEU A 183 -13.19 -8.21 2.88
N GLY A 184 -13.84 -7.68 3.92
CA GLY A 184 -13.90 -6.24 4.18
C GLY A 184 -12.54 -5.67 4.60
N PRO A 185 -12.47 -4.36 4.87
CA PRO A 185 -11.27 -3.75 5.42
C PRO A 185 -10.91 -4.38 6.78
N ILE A 186 -9.61 -4.37 7.09
CA ILE A 186 -9.13 -4.73 8.43
C ILE A 186 -9.63 -3.69 9.43
N GLU A 187 -10.16 -4.17 10.55
CA GLU A 187 -10.44 -3.39 11.74
C GLU A 187 -9.58 -3.91 12.89
N THR A 188 -8.86 -3.01 13.54
CA THR A 188 -8.12 -3.30 14.78
C THR A 188 -8.89 -2.76 15.98
N ALA A 189 -9.15 -3.63 16.97
CA ALA A 189 -9.78 -3.25 18.23
C ALA A 189 -8.92 -3.79 19.37
N GLY A 190 -8.14 -2.91 20.01
CA GLY A 190 -7.20 -3.30 21.06
C GLY A 190 -6.16 -4.30 20.55
N GLU A 191 -6.16 -5.49 21.15
CA GLU A 191 -5.24 -6.59 20.81
C GLU A 191 -5.83 -7.58 19.80
N ALA A 192 -6.94 -7.26 19.14
CA ALA A 192 -7.54 -8.13 18.14
C ALA A 192 -7.67 -7.46 16.77
N VAL A 193 -7.62 -8.29 15.73
CA VAL A 193 -7.85 -7.91 14.34
C VAL A 193 -9.03 -8.68 13.79
N ARG A 194 -9.88 -8.01 13.02
CA ARG A 194 -11.03 -8.63 12.36
C ARG A 194 -11.29 -8.06 10.97
N ALA A 195 -12.01 -8.82 10.15
CA ALA A 195 -12.55 -8.37 8.88
C ALA A 195 -13.91 -9.04 8.61
N ALA A 196 -14.85 -8.29 8.04
CA ALA A 196 -16.12 -8.85 7.56
C ALA A 196 -15.88 -9.86 6.44
N VAL A 197 -16.69 -10.90 6.38
CA VAL A 197 -16.62 -12.00 5.40
C VAL A 197 -17.97 -12.09 4.69
N GLU A 198 -17.95 -11.87 3.37
CA GLU A 198 -19.11 -12.13 2.51
C GLU A 198 -18.82 -13.35 1.63
N SER A 199 -19.70 -14.34 1.65
CA SER A 199 -19.56 -15.54 0.80
C SER A 199 -20.92 -16.16 0.50
N LYS A 200 -21.07 -16.71 -0.71
CA LYS A 200 -22.25 -17.51 -1.10
C LYS A 200 -22.13 -18.98 -0.70
N VAL A 201 -20.93 -19.43 -0.34
CA VAL A 201 -20.63 -20.79 0.11
C VAL A 201 -19.98 -20.75 1.49
N ARG A 202 -19.95 -21.88 2.17
CA ARG A 202 -19.45 -21.93 3.54
C ARG A 202 -17.96 -21.63 3.59
N VAL A 203 -17.57 -20.71 4.48
CA VAL A 203 -16.17 -20.46 4.83
C VAL A 203 -15.75 -21.44 5.93
N VAL A 204 -14.69 -22.20 5.70
CA VAL A 204 -14.30 -23.35 6.54
C VAL A 204 -13.07 -23.07 7.40
N SER A 205 -12.25 -22.09 7.04
CA SER A 205 -11.08 -21.71 7.84
C SER A 205 -10.72 -20.24 7.65
N GLY A 206 -10.15 -19.63 8.69
CA GLY A 206 -9.50 -18.33 8.64
C GLY A 206 -8.08 -18.42 9.21
N GLN A 207 -7.19 -17.53 8.75
CA GLN A 207 -5.83 -17.40 9.29
C GLN A 207 -5.44 -15.94 9.46
N LEU A 208 -4.66 -15.68 10.50
CA LEU A 208 -3.87 -14.46 10.66
C LEU A 208 -2.44 -14.78 10.26
N HIS A 209 -1.93 -14.03 9.28
CA HIS A 209 -0.53 -14.09 8.86
C HIS A 209 0.18 -12.85 9.35
N TYR A 210 1.36 -12.98 9.97
CA TYR A 210 2.09 -11.84 10.49
C TYR A 210 3.60 -12.04 10.49
N THR A 211 4.33 -10.92 10.58
CA THR A 211 5.78 -10.87 10.77
C THR A 211 6.13 -9.64 11.60
N SER A 212 7.12 -9.78 12.49
CA SER A 212 7.77 -8.64 13.15
C SER A 212 9.11 -8.25 12.52
N ASP A 213 9.55 -8.99 11.51
CA ASP A 213 10.77 -8.70 10.77
C ASP A 213 10.62 -7.39 9.99
N SER A 214 11.66 -6.56 10.05
CA SER A 214 11.84 -5.36 9.23
C SER A 214 12.74 -5.65 8.02
N GLY A 215 12.94 -4.64 7.16
CA GLY A 215 13.76 -4.78 5.95
C GLY A 215 13.02 -5.37 4.75
N PRO A 216 13.75 -5.91 3.74
CA PRO A 216 13.16 -6.36 2.47
C PRO A 216 12.10 -7.46 2.66
N TRP A 217 10.94 -7.31 2.02
CA TRP A 217 9.78 -8.21 2.15
C TRP A 217 10.11 -9.69 1.93
N GLN A 218 10.90 -9.98 0.89
CA GLN A 218 11.34 -11.32 0.51
C GLN A 218 12.24 -12.03 1.53
N LYS A 219 12.72 -11.31 2.54
CA LYS A 219 13.55 -11.86 3.62
C LYS A 219 12.80 -12.02 4.95
N ARG A 220 11.57 -11.49 5.05
CA ARG A 220 10.79 -11.50 6.29
C ARG A 220 10.24 -12.90 6.56
N LYS A 221 10.34 -13.35 7.81
CA LYS A 221 9.81 -14.64 8.26
C LYS A 221 8.37 -14.49 8.73
N TRP A 222 7.47 -15.08 7.96
CA TRP A 222 6.04 -15.05 8.25
C TRP A 222 5.61 -16.21 9.15
N GLN A 223 4.72 -15.90 10.08
CA GLN A 223 4.00 -16.85 10.92
C GLN A 223 2.53 -16.83 10.53
N SER A 224 1.86 -17.98 10.67
CA SER A 224 0.43 -18.12 10.40
C SER A 224 -0.22 -18.81 11.58
N VAL A 225 -1.30 -18.22 12.10
CA VAL A 225 -2.09 -18.79 13.20
C VAL A 225 -3.56 -18.83 12.80
N ALA A 226 -4.32 -19.73 13.39
CA ALA A 226 -5.75 -19.84 13.10
C ALA A 226 -6.49 -18.55 13.51
N ALA A 227 -7.42 -18.12 12.65
CA ALA A 227 -8.38 -17.07 12.94
C ALA A 227 -9.78 -17.68 13.00
N ALA A 228 -10.56 -17.29 14.00
CA ALA A 228 -11.92 -17.74 14.17
C ALA A 228 -12.80 -17.15 13.07
N VAL A 229 -13.56 -18.01 12.38
CA VAL A 229 -14.57 -17.59 11.41
C VAL A 229 -15.95 -17.86 12.01
N SER A 230 -16.70 -16.80 12.29
CA SER A 230 -18.07 -16.91 12.81
C SER A 230 -18.87 -15.67 12.47
N HIS A 231 -20.19 -15.80 12.35
CA HIS A 231 -21.11 -14.67 12.18
C HIS A 231 -20.73 -13.69 11.05
N GLY A 232 -20.25 -14.21 9.90
CA GLY A 232 -19.84 -13.36 8.78
C GLY A 232 -18.58 -12.53 9.06
N ARG A 233 -17.69 -13.01 9.95
CA ARG A 233 -16.45 -12.33 10.32
C ARG A 233 -15.32 -13.33 10.50
N VAL A 234 -14.09 -12.90 10.18
CA VAL A 234 -12.84 -13.56 10.54
C VAL A 234 -12.10 -12.71 11.56
N GLU A 235 -11.61 -13.32 12.65
CA GLU A 235 -11.04 -12.60 13.79
C GLU A 235 -9.91 -13.40 14.46
N ALA A 236 -8.85 -12.71 14.88
CA ALA A 236 -7.72 -13.29 15.59
C ALA A 236 -7.10 -12.29 16.57
N PRO A 237 -6.49 -12.76 17.68
CA PRO A 237 -5.63 -11.92 18.50
C PRO A 237 -4.36 -11.53 17.73
N LEU A 238 -3.93 -10.28 17.88
CA LEU A 238 -2.66 -9.79 17.37
C LEU A 238 -1.52 -10.15 18.34
N PRO A 239 -0.37 -10.60 17.83
CA PRO A 239 0.84 -10.75 18.63
C PRO A 239 1.23 -9.43 19.30
N ALA A 240 1.89 -9.49 20.46
CA ALA A 240 2.37 -8.30 21.16
C ALA A 240 3.61 -7.67 20.49
N ALA A 241 4.40 -8.45 19.73
CA ALA A 241 5.64 -7.99 19.10
C ALA A 241 5.40 -6.82 18.13
N ARG A 242 6.31 -5.83 18.14
CA ARG A 242 6.28 -4.66 17.25
C ARG A 242 7.69 -4.36 16.72
N PRO A 243 7.86 -3.79 15.49
CA PRO A 243 6.79 -3.49 14.53
C PRO A 243 6.09 -4.77 14.08
N LEU A 244 4.84 -4.66 13.62
CA LEU A 244 4.05 -5.80 13.17
C LEU A 244 3.47 -5.49 11.81
N VAL A 245 3.64 -6.42 10.87
CA VAL A 245 2.89 -6.45 9.63
C VAL A 245 2.02 -7.69 9.63
N TYR A 246 0.75 -7.56 9.26
CA TYR A 246 -0.18 -8.68 9.29
C TYR A 246 -1.31 -8.55 8.27
N PHE A 247 -1.91 -9.67 7.91
CA PHE A 247 -3.14 -9.73 7.10
C PHE A 247 -3.98 -10.95 7.48
N LEU A 248 -5.27 -10.88 7.16
CA LEU A 248 -6.21 -11.99 7.37
C LEU A 248 -6.47 -12.70 6.04
N SER A 249 -6.63 -14.01 6.09
CA SER A 249 -7.11 -14.82 4.97
C SER A 249 -8.25 -15.73 5.39
N VAL A 250 -9.07 -16.13 4.42
CA VAL A 250 -10.10 -17.15 4.60
C VAL A 250 -10.06 -18.15 3.46
N ALA A 251 -10.50 -19.38 3.74
CA ALA A 251 -10.73 -20.41 2.74
C ALA A 251 -12.18 -20.90 2.81
N ASP A 252 -12.81 -21.06 1.66
CA ASP A 252 -14.14 -21.67 1.57
C ASP A 252 -14.10 -23.20 1.42
N GLU A 253 -15.26 -23.84 1.41
CA GLU A 253 -15.39 -25.30 1.30
C GLU A 253 -14.91 -25.88 -0.04
N ARG A 254 -14.63 -25.04 -1.04
CA ARG A 254 -13.97 -25.44 -2.30
C ARG A 254 -12.44 -25.41 -2.18
N GLY A 255 -11.93 -24.87 -1.07
CA GLY A 255 -10.52 -24.56 -0.86
C GLY A 255 -10.09 -23.22 -1.49
N ALA A 256 -11.03 -22.36 -1.89
CA ALA A 256 -10.71 -21.07 -2.51
C ALA A 256 -10.25 -20.07 -1.45
N THR A 257 -9.08 -19.47 -1.64
CA THR A 257 -8.47 -18.55 -0.68
C THR A 257 -8.50 -17.10 -1.16
N VAL A 258 -8.84 -16.20 -0.23
CA VAL A 258 -8.73 -14.74 -0.41
C VAL A 258 -8.13 -14.12 0.85
N SER A 259 -7.55 -12.94 0.72
CA SER A 259 -6.92 -12.22 1.82
C SER A 259 -7.27 -10.73 1.81
N THR A 260 -7.13 -10.10 2.97
CA THR A 260 -7.03 -8.64 3.06
C THR A 260 -5.68 -8.19 2.50
N LEU A 261 -5.50 -6.87 2.34
CA LEU A 261 -4.16 -6.30 2.20
C LEU A 261 -3.43 -6.29 3.56
N PRO A 262 -2.09 -6.30 3.57
CA PRO A 262 -1.32 -6.17 4.80
C PRO A 262 -1.51 -4.82 5.47
N ALA A 263 -1.83 -4.83 6.76
CA ALA A 263 -1.80 -3.69 7.66
C ALA A 263 -0.52 -3.68 8.49
N GLU A 264 -0.17 -2.53 9.04
CA GLU A 264 1.08 -2.29 9.75
C GLU A 264 0.80 -1.62 11.09
N LEU A 265 1.46 -2.09 12.15
CA LEU A 265 1.51 -1.44 13.44
C LEU A 265 2.98 -1.11 13.73
N PRO A 266 3.35 0.17 13.86
CA PRO A 266 4.73 0.56 14.05
C PRO A 266 5.26 0.10 15.41
N GLN A 267 6.58 0.11 15.55
CA GLN A 267 7.20 -0.01 16.86
C GLN A 267 6.83 1.21 17.69
N PRO A 268 6.35 1.05 18.94
CA PRO A 268 6.26 2.17 19.86
C PRO A 268 7.65 2.82 20.02
N PRO A 269 7.73 4.14 20.21
CA PRO A 269 9.00 4.80 20.49
C PRO A 269 9.75 4.11 21.64
N GLN A 270 11.06 3.91 21.50
CA GLN A 270 11.84 3.35 22.61
C GLN A 270 11.85 4.35 23.77
N ALA A 271 11.76 3.86 25.02
CA ALA A 271 11.71 4.73 26.20
C ALA A 271 12.87 5.75 26.28
N LYS A 272 14.07 5.39 25.79
CA LYS A 272 15.22 6.31 25.71
C LYS A 272 15.03 7.45 24.70
N GLU A 273 14.41 7.17 23.55
CA GLU A 273 14.13 8.19 22.53
C GLU A 273 12.96 9.09 22.94
N ALA A 274 11.94 8.52 23.60
CA ALA A 274 10.86 9.29 24.22
C ALA A 274 11.39 10.22 25.32
N ASN A 275 12.31 9.75 26.17
CA ASN A 275 12.98 10.60 27.17
C ASN A 275 13.80 11.70 26.51
N LYS A 276 14.59 11.39 25.48
CA LYS A 276 15.41 12.39 24.76
C LYS A 276 14.56 13.44 24.04
N MET A 277 13.44 13.03 23.44
CA MET A 277 12.49 13.96 22.83
C MET A 277 11.89 14.88 23.89
N THR A 278 11.45 14.33 25.02
CA THR A 278 10.92 15.10 26.16
C THR A 278 11.95 16.12 26.66
N GLU A 279 13.21 15.71 26.87
CA GLU A 279 14.32 16.61 27.25
C GLU A 279 14.54 17.71 26.21
N ASN A 280 14.51 17.38 24.92
CA ASN A 280 14.64 18.36 23.84
C ASN A 280 13.48 19.35 23.81
N LEU A 281 12.24 18.90 24.00
CA LEU A 281 11.07 19.79 24.03
C LEU A 281 11.08 20.72 25.25
N ILE A 282 11.51 20.23 26.42
CA ILE A 282 11.74 21.06 27.61
C ILE A 282 12.82 22.12 27.30
N SER A 283 13.92 21.71 26.68
CA SER A 283 15.00 22.63 26.25
C SER A 283 14.50 23.68 25.24
N ALA A 284 13.67 23.28 24.28
CA ALA A 284 13.05 24.20 23.33
C ALA A 284 12.18 25.24 24.04
N ILE A 285 11.40 24.83 25.04
CA ILE A 285 10.59 25.75 25.83
C ILE A 285 11.49 26.69 26.65
N ASP A 286 12.55 26.18 27.29
CA ASP A 286 13.49 26.99 28.06
C ASP A 286 14.19 28.04 27.18
N LEU A 287 14.55 27.69 25.95
CA LEU A 287 15.06 28.62 24.94
C LEU A 287 14.01 29.67 24.55
N ALA A 288 12.76 29.27 24.35
CA ALA A 288 11.67 30.18 24.01
C ALA A 288 11.40 31.20 25.14
N LEU A 289 11.36 30.73 26.40
CA LEU A 289 11.23 31.58 27.59
C LEU A 289 12.42 32.53 27.76
N ALA A 290 13.62 32.10 27.34
CA ALA A 290 14.83 32.92 27.30
C ALA A 290 14.93 33.84 26.05
N LYS A 291 13.88 33.91 25.22
CA LYS A 291 13.81 34.70 23.98
C LYS A 291 14.80 34.28 22.89
N ARG A 292 15.21 33.01 22.87
CA ARG A 292 16.05 32.38 21.84
C ARG A 292 15.16 31.58 20.87
N TRP A 293 14.30 32.28 20.15
CA TRP A 293 13.21 31.67 19.37
C TRP A 293 13.69 30.81 18.20
N ASP A 294 14.71 31.25 17.45
CA ASP A 294 15.28 30.49 16.32
C ASP A 294 15.81 29.11 16.76
N GLU A 295 16.44 29.05 17.93
CA GLU A 295 16.98 27.81 18.49
C GLU A 295 15.86 26.90 19.00
N SER A 296 14.79 27.49 19.55
CA SER A 296 13.58 26.75 19.91
C SER A 296 12.93 26.13 18.67
N HIS A 297 12.74 26.91 17.60
CA HIS A 297 12.25 26.43 16.29
C HIS A 297 13.10 25.27 15.77
N SER A 298 14.43 25.43 15.80
CA SER A 298 15.37 24.41 15.33
C SER A 298 15.25 23.06 16.05
N ILE A 299 14.73 23.04 17.28
CA ILE A 299 14.47 21.81 18.02
C ILE A 299 13.10 21.25 17.65
N VAL A 300 12.02 22.05 17.73
CA VAL A 300 10.66 21.55 17.49
C VAL A 300 10.43 21.11 16.05
N GLN A 301 11.13 21.71 15.07
CA GLN A 301 11.11 21.30 13.66
C GLN A 301 11.59 19.86 13.43
N ARG A 302 12.36 19.29 14.36
CA ARG A 302 12.82 17.88 14.26
C ARG A 302 11.72 16.88 14.61
N TYR A 303 10.62 17.37 15.18
CA TYR A 303 9.56 16.57 15.78
C TYR A 303 8.16 17.03 15.31
N GLU A 304 8.01 17.58 14.10
CA GLU A 304 6.73 18.16 13.63
C GLU A 304 5.56 17.18 13.54
N ASP A 305 5.83 15.87 13.57
CA ASP A 305 4.81 14.82 13.65
C ASP A 305 4.31 14.57 15.08
N ASP A 306 4.98 15.13 16.10
CA ASP A 306 4.54 15.11 17.49
C ASP A 306 3.59 16.27 17.80
N ALA A 307 2.50 15.97 18.51
CA ALA A 307 1.48 16.95 18.86
C ALA A 307 2.00 18.03 19.83
N THR A 308 2.91 17.68 20.74
CA THR A 308 3.48 18.63 21.70
C THR A 308 4.50 19.54 21.04
N ALA A 309 5.35 19.00 20.16
CA ALA A 309 6.25 19.80 19.34
C ALA A 309 5.47 20.79 18.45
N SER A 310 4.41 20.32 17.79
CA SER A 310 3.49 21.18 17.02
C SER A 310 2.85 22.25 17.90
N TRP A 311 2.50 21.92 19.15
CA TRP A 311 1.95 22.88 20.10
C TRP A 311 2.95 23.98 20.46
N ILE A 312 4.19 23.63 20.79
CA ILE A 312 5.27 24.59 21.08
C ILE A 312 5.54 25.47 19.84
N HIS A 313 5.56 24.88 18.64
CA HIS A 313 5.71 25.61 17.36
C HIS A 313 4.59 26.65 17.17
N ALA A 314 3.36 26.32 17.56
CA ALA A 314 2.23 27.25 17.53
C ALA A 314 2.42 28.45 18.47
N VAL A 315 2.96 28.20 19.68
CA VAL A 315 3.21 29.26 20.66
C VAL A 315 4.37 30.18 20.21
N LEU A 316 5.42 29.63 19.58
CA LEU A 316 6.52 30.44 19.03
C LEU A 316 6.03 31.46 17.99
N HIS A 317 5.28 31.01 16.99
CA HIS A 317 4.69 31.94 16.01
C HIS A 317 3.70 32.93 16.62
N LYS A 318 3.03 32.56 17.72
CA LYS A 318 2.20 33.50 18.49
C LYS A 318 3.04 34.60 19.13
N ILE A 319 4.21 34.28 19.67
CA ILE A 319 5.16 35.26 20.23
C ILE A 319 5.68 36.21 19.14
N GLU A 320 5.93 35.68 17.94
CA GLU A 320 6.42 36.42 16.78
C GLU A 320 5.36 37.31 16.11
N GLY A 321 4.09 37.14 16.48
CA GLY A 321 2.95 37.86 15.89
C GLY A 321 2.44 37.25 14.58
N ASP A 322 2.96 36.10 14.16
CA ASP A 322 2.47 35.34 13.00
C ASP A 322 1.28 34.46 13.39
N MET A 323 0.12 35.12 13.53
CA MET A 323 -1.12 34.45 13.91
C MET A 323 -1.63 33.47 12.85
N GLY A 324 -1.22 33.62 11.58
CA GLY A 324 -1.59 32.72 10.50
C GLY A 324 -0.94 31.35 10.68
N ASN A 325 0.39 31.33 10.83
CA ASN A 325 1.14 30.10 11.09
C ASN A 325 0.83 29.54 12.47
N SER A 326 0.70 30.39 13.49
CA SER A 326 0.30 29.95 14.83
C SER A 326 -0.99 29.13 14.81
N ARG A 327 -2.05 29.61 14.14
CA ARG A 327 -3.33 28.86 14.01
C ARG A 327 -3.19 27.55 13.23
N TYR A 328 -2.31 27.48 12.22
CA TYR A 328 -2.03 26.24 11.50
C TYR A 328 -1.47 25.17 12.44
N TRP A 329 -0.46 25.53 13.24
CA TRP A 329 0.16 24.60 14.18
C TRP A 329 -0.75 24.22 15.35
N TYR A 330 -1.59 25.14 15.86
CA TYR A 330 -2.61 24.79 16.86
C TYR A 330 -3.61 23.74 16.35
N ARG A 331 -4.01 23.82 15.08
CA ARG A 331 -4.87 22.79 14.47
C ARG A 331 -4.15 21.44 14.39
N ARG A 332 -2.88 21.44 13.98
CA ARG A 332 -2.05 20.22 13.90
C ARG A 332 -1.86 19.57 15.27
N ALA A 333 -1.69 20.38 16.31
CA ALA A 333 -1.56 19.93 17.70
C ALA A 333 -2.89 19.50 18.34
N GLY A 334 -4.05 19.84 17.75
CA GLY A 334 -5.36 19.65 18.37
C GLY A 334 -5.57 20.51 19.62
N LYS A 335 -5.05 21.75 19.62
CA LYS A 335 -4.99 22.67 20.79
C LYS A 335 -5.59 24.05 20.51
N MET A 336 -6.62 24.11 19.66
CA MET A 336 -7.25 25.36 19.23
C MET A 336 -7.84 26.19 20.38
N GLU A 337 -8.18 25.57 21.50
CA GLU A 337 -8.68 26.20 22.72
C GLU A 337 -7.63 27.10 23.42
N PHE A 338 -6.34 26.99 23.08
CA PHE A 338 -5.26 27.79 23.67
C PHE A 338 -4.80 28.97 22.80
N VAL A 339 -5.40 29.16 21.62
CA VAL A 339 -4.92 30.16 20.64
C VAL A 339 -4.84 31.59 21.18
N ASP A 340 -5.80 31.98 22.03
CA ASP A 340 -5.90 33.33 22.61
C ASP A 340 -5.21 33.45 23.98
N ARG A 341 -4.55 32.39 24.45
CA ARG A 341 -3.84 32.39 25.73
C ARG A 341 -2.57 33.24 25.66
N GLU A 342 -2.14 33.79 26.79
CA GLU A 342 -0.84 34.46 26.89
C GLU A 342 0.30 33.44 26.61
N PRO A 343 1.17 33.70 25.62
CA PRO A 343 2.13 32.71 25.12
C PRO A 343 3.15 32.22 26.16
N TYR A 344 3.67 33.11 27.02
CA TYR A 344 4.69 32.69 27.98
C TYR A 344 4.11 31.86 29.13
N ALA A 345 2.88 32.14 29.56
CA ALA A 345 2.13 31.31 30.50
C ALA A 345 1.81 29.92 29.92
N GLU A 346 1.49 29.86 28.63
CA GLU A 346 1.32 28.60 27.91
C GLU A 346 2.57 27.75 27.85
N LEU A 347 3.70 28.34 27.45
CA LEU A 347 4.99 27.63 27.46
C LEU A 347 5.30 27.05 28.84
N ARG A 348 5.07 27.79 29.93
CA ARG A 348 5.31 27.31 31.30
C ARG A 348 4.42 26.11 31.66
N ASP A 349 3.18 26.08 31.21
CA ASP A 349 2.28 24.97 31.50
C ASP A 349 2.61 23.73 30.67
N ILE A 350 2.97 23.90 29.40
CA ILE A 350 3.49 22.80 28.56
C ILE A 350 4.75 22.20 29.21
N ARG A 351 5.64 23.06 29.71
CA ARG A 351 6.87 22.64 30.39
C ARG A 351 6.59 21.80 31.63
N LYS A 352 5.66 22.23 32.50
CA LYS A 352 5.25 21.47 33.70
C LYS A 352 4.68 20.11 33.32
N GLN A 353 3.82 20.07 32.30
CA GLN A 353 3.25 18.84 31.78
C GLN A 353 4.34 17.86 31.31
N LEU A 354 5.38 18.35 30.63
CA LEU A 354 6.52 17.53 30.17
C LEU A 354 7.45 17.10 31.31
N ALA A 355 7.61 17.92 32.35
CA ALA A 355 8.44 17.63 33.52
C ALA A 355 7.74 16.70 34.54
N GLY A 356 6.42 16.51 34.43
CA GLY A 356 5.63 15.75 35.40
C GLY A 356 5.36 16.52 36.70
N GLU A 357 5.32 17.85 36.64
CA GLU A 357 5.14 18.78 37.78
C GLU A 357 3.71 19.30 37.94
#